data_AF-A0A3D1QRK8-F1
#
_entry.id   AF-A0A3D1QRK8-F1
#
_cell.length_a   1.000
_cell.length_b   1.000
_cell.length_c   1.000
_cell.angle_alpha   90.00
_cell.angle_beta   90.00
_cell.angle_gamma   90.00
#
_symmetry.space_group_name_H-M   'P 1'
#
loop_
_entity.id
_entity.type
_entity.pdbx_description
1 polymer ?
#
loop_
_entity_poly.entity_id
_entity_poly.type
_entity_poly.pdbx_seq_one_letter_code
_entity_poly.pdbx_strand_id
1 'polypeptide(L)'
;MSQSKLRPLILFVDDEPDVVDILARTFERRYEVLTATSGTEALELLKERPVDLLVTDQKMPDLSGIELVARAREAGADVTAILLTGYTDPQDLIEAINRGQVFHYITKPWDVTELSVTIKNALDQRALRRERELLLGELSKRVDALDILYQVSRSGDSLGSYETIIGRVIEEFSRVVPFDLAAALISLEPTRPATLHVHCHTEAAESSLLAAKERTLTAWRELSGGQPSEDRLVVRVTGQRAKQPGDQVAVLTEQISAPLSVDGRAAGVIVLFASRCGAFQQNDARLLALLANQTAGAVRSIAAAVGAERRRIERMVECMADGVILTDARNEIVVINPAACQLLRIPSPDKATAKYLQEVLGFYPFELVRGWEYGGAQTLREEVQIFDRTLHSTVSPVTDRDSSLAGVVVVLRDITEQKRLEERKEEFVSIVSHELRTPLTAISGSVDLVLANLAGEINEKQRRFLSMAKESTDRLNAMVDDLLDLSKFAGGKLRMDFEVSGLDALVRSAVERYAAAASEKAIRIEARAPAAPVKLVCDPMRLTQV
;
A
#
# COMPACT_ATOMS: atom_id res chain seq x y z
N MET A 1 26.31 -25.79 3.82
CA MET A 1 26.99 -26.96 3.22
C MET A 1 28.44 -26.56 2.96
N SER A 2 29.38 -27.34 3.49
CA SER A 2 30.82 -27.08 3.38
C SER A 2 31.23 -27.14 1.92
N GLN A 3 31.62 -26.00 1.32
CA GLN A 3 32.31 -26.02 0.04
C GLN A 3 33.58 -26.86 0.23
N SER A 4 33.73 -27.91 -0.58
CA SER A 4 35.01 -28.59 -0.76
C SER A 4 36.04 -27.52 -1.11
N LYS A 5 36.94 -27.18 -0.19
CA LYS A 5 38.07 -26.30 -0.47
C LYS A 5 38.96 -27.03 -1.48
N LEU A 6 38.80 -26.71 -2.77
CA LEU A 6 39.76 -27.06 -3.80
C LEU A 6 41.15 -26.66 -3.30
N ARG A 7 42.12 -27.57 -3.39
CA ARG A 7 43.50 -27.27 -3.02
C ARG A 7 44.05 -26.25 -4.01
N PRO A 8 44.69 -25.16 -3.56
CA PRO A 8 45.31 -24.22 -4.48
C PRO A 8 46.34 -24.92 -5.37
N LEU A 9 46.33 -24.59 -6.67
CA LEU A 9 47.20 -25.17 -7.70
C LEU A 9 48.46 -24.33 -7.91
N ILE A 10 49.62 -24.81 -7.50
CA ILE A 10 50.89 -24.08 -7.63
C ILE A 10 51.67 -24.64 -8.83
N LEU A 11 52.20 -23.76 -9.68
CA LEU A 11 53.12 -24.13 -10.76
C LEU A 11 54.55 -23.74 -10.36
N PHE A 12 55.44 -24.72 -10.25
CA PHE A 12 56.88 -24.51 -10.07
C PHE A 12 57.60 -24.60 -11.43
N VAL A 13 58.48 -23.63 -11.71
CA VAL A 13 59.21 -23.56 -12.99
C VAL A 13 60.68 -23.25 -12.72
N ASP A 14 61.56 -24.16 -13.10
CA ASP A 14 63.02 -24.01 -12.97
C ASP A 14 63.69 -24.87 -14.04
N ASP A 15 64.80 -24.41 -14.62
CA ASP A 15 65.52 -25.14 -15.67
C ASP A 15 66.33 -26.33 -15.12
N GLU A 16 66.57 -26.37 -13.80
CA GLU A 16 67.17 -27.50 -13.13
C GLU A 16 66.10 -28.50 -12.64
N PRO A 17 66.02 -29.73 -13.21
CA PRO A 17 64.99 -30.70 -12.84
C PRO A 17 65.07 -31.13 -11.37
N ASP A 18 66.27 -31.15 -10.79
CA ASP A 18 66.46 -31.45 -9.37
C ASP A 18 65.81 -30.41 -8.46
N VAL A 19 65.83 -29.13 -8.84
CA VAL A 19 65.21 -28.04 -8.08
C VAL A 19 63.69 -28.17 -8.10
N VAL A 20 63.12 -28.41 -9.29
CA VAL A 20 61.68 -28.60 -9.48
C VAL A 20 61.18 -29.81 -8.67
N ASP A 21 61.92 -30.92 -8.67
CA ASP A 21 61.60 -32.13 -7.91
C ASP A 21 61.58 -31.88 -6.39
N ILE A 22 62.56 -31.11 -5.89
CA ILE A 22 62.63 -30.73 -4.47
C ILE A 22 61.44 -29.87 -4.09
N LEU A 23 61.10 -28.86 -4.90
CA LEU A 23 59.96 -27.97 -4.66
C LEU A 23 58.64 -28.75 -4.70
N ALA A 24 58.47 -29.62 -5.70
CA ALA A 24 57.29 -30.46 -5.82
C ALA A 24 57.07 -31.34 -4.60
N ARG A 25 58.09 -32.11 -4.19
CA ARG A 25 58.02 -33.01 -3.01
C ARG A 25 57.78 -32.25 -1.71
N THR A 26 58.27 -31.01 -1.61
CA THR A 26 58.10 -30.18 -0.42
C THR A 26 56.65 -29.70 -0.26
N PHE A 27 55.97 -29.39 -1.38
CA PHE A 27 54.66 -28.72 -1.37
C PHE A 27 53.47 -29.60 -1.79
N GLU A 28 53.69 -30.76 -2.43
CA GLU A 28 52.64 -31.69 -2.89
C GLU A 28 51.68 -32.18 -1.79
N ARG A 29 52.15 -32.20 -0.53
CA ARG A 29 51.31 -32.61 0.61
C ARG A 29 50.25 -31.58 0.98
N ARG A 30 50.48 -30.30 0.66
CA ARG A 30 49.64 -29.16 1.08
C ARG A 30 48.86 -28.54 -0.09
N TYR A 31 49.39 -28.62 -1.30
CA TYR A 31 48.85 -27.97 -2.50
C TYR A 31 48.72 -28.96 -3.66
N GLU A 32 47.91 -28.64 -4.65
CA GLU A 32 48.01 -29.31 -5.96
C GLU A 32 49.20 -28.68 -6.68
N VAL A 33 50.10 -29.49 -7.24
CA VAL A 33 51.37 -29.01 -7.79
C VAL A 33 51.51 -29.40 -9.24
N LEU A 34 51.87 -28.42 -10.07
CA LEU A 34 52.37 -28.60 -11.43
C LEU A 34 53.82 -28.17 -11.48
N THR A 35 54.55 -28.78 -12.41
CA THR A 35 55.98 -28.57 -12.59
C THR A 35 56.26 -28.36 -14.07
N ALA A 36 57.15 -27.43 -14.38
CA ALA A 36 57.67 -27.23 -15.72
C ALA A 36 59.19 -27.00 -15.65
N THR A 37 59.89 -27.45 -16.68
CA THR A 37 61.35 -27.33 -16.80
C THR A 37 61.78 -26.23 -17.78
N SER A 38 60.81 -25.55 -18.38
CA SER A 38 61.02 -24.44 -19.32
C SER A 38 59.90 -23.41 -19.18
N GLY A 39 60.20 -22.14 -19.49
CA GLY A 39 59.17 -21.11 -19.52
C GLY A 39 58.13 -21.32 -20.64
N THR A 40 58.51 -21.97 -21.75
CA THR A 40 57.55 -22.33 -22.81
C THR A 40 56.52 -23.37 -22.35
N GLU A 41 56.97 -24.43 -21.67
CA GLU A 41 56.09 -25.46 -21.10
C GLU A 41 55.17 -24.86 -20.03
N ALA A 42 55.70 -23.96 -19.19
CA ALA A 42 54.91 -23.26 -18.19
C ALA A 42 53.77 -22.42 -18.80
N LEU A 43 54.01 -21.74 -19.94
CA LEU A 43 52.97 -20.98 -20.64
C LEU A 43 51.87 -21.87 -21.22
N GLU A 44 52.19 -23.07 -21.69
CA GLU A 44 51.19 -24.03 -22.17
C GLU A 44 50.30 -24.50 -21.01
N LEU A 45 50.92 -24.88 -19.88
CA LEU A 45 50.18 -25.29 -18.68
C LEU A 45 49.28 -24.18 -18.12
N LEU A 46 49.72 -22.91 -18.18
CA LEU A 46 48.94 -21.75 -17.75
C LEU A 46 47.72 -21.47 -18.66
N LYS A 47 47.73 -21.95 -19.91
CA LYS A 47 46.58 -21.88 -20.82
C LYS A 47 45.60 -23.03 -20.59
N GLU A 48 46.11 -24.22 -20.28
CA GLU A 48 45.29 -25.42 -20.09
C GLU A 48 44.55 -25.42 -18.74
N ARG A 49 45.19 -24.90 -17.68
CA ARG A 49 44.64 -24.95 -16.32
C ARG A 49 44.78 -23.61 -15.59
N PRO A 50 43.77 -23.20 -14.78
CA PRO A 50 43.85 -21.99 -13.98
C PRO A 50 44.77 -22.19 -12.78
N VAL A 51 45.95 -21.57 -12.81
CA VAL A 51 46.96 -21.71 -11.74
C VAL A 51 46.74 -20.68 -10.63
N ASP A 52 46.71 -21.20 -9.40
CA ASP A 52 46.92 -20.58 -8.08
C ASP A 52 47.94 -19.44 -7.97
N LEU A 53 49.17 -19.87 -8.21
CA LEU A 53 50.42 -19.22 -7.87
C LEU A 53 51.50 -19.80 -8.79
N LEU A 54 52.28 -18.93 -9.40
CA LEU A 54 53.46 -19.28 -10.18
C LEU A 54 54.70 -19.03 -9.32
N VAL A 55 55.58 -20.02 -9.20
CA VAL A 55 56.89 -19.88 -8.57
C VAL A 55 57.93 -20.22 -9.64
N THR A 56 58.72 -19.25 -10.08
CA THR A 56 59.60 -19.42 -11.24
C THR A 56 60.99 -18.89 -10.98
N ASP A 57 62.00 -19.56 -11.52
CA ASP A 57 63.35 -19.01 -11.58
C ASP A 57 63.42 -17.74 -12.43
N GLN A 58 64.29 -16.81 -12.03
CA GLN A 58 64.49 -15.56 -12.74
C GLN A 58 65.19 -15.75 -14.09
N LYS A 59 66.20 -16.62 -14.18
CA LYS A 59 67.11 -16.76 -15.31
C LYS A 59 67.07 -18.19 -15.87
N MET A 60 66.07 -18.43 -16.72
CA MET A 60 65.97 -19.68 -17.49
C MET A 60 66.50 -19.47 -18.93
N PRO A 61 67.02 -20.53 -19.59
CA PRO A 61 67.65 -20.43 -20.91
C PRO A 61 66.73 -19.97 -22.06
N ASP A 62 65.43 -20.23 -21.95
CA ASP A 62 64.44 -20.01 -23.00
C ASP A 62 63.63 -18.72 -22.81
N LEU A 63 63.13 -18.48 -21.60
CA LEU A 63 62.26 -17.35 -21.26
C LEU A 63 62.52 -16.95 -19.81
N SER A 64 62.82 -15.68 -19.52
CA SER A 64 63.03 -15.25 -18.13
C SER A 64 61.73 -15.37 -17.32
N GLY A 65 61.84 -15.67 -16.02
CA GLY A 65 60.67 -15.71 -15.12
C GLY A 65 59.85 -14.41 -15.11
N ILE A 66 60.48 -13.24 -15.32
CA ILE A 66 59.77 -11.96 -15.44
C ILE A 66 58.95 -11.91 -16.74
N GLU A 67 59.53 -12.38 -17.85
CA GLU A 67 58.87 -12.41 -19.16
C GLU A 67 57.74 -13.45 -19.19
N LEU A 68 57.91 -14.57 -18.50
CA LEU A 68 56.88 -15.59 -18.29
C LEU A 68 55.64 -14.97 -17.61
N VAL A 69 55.85 -14.23 -16.52
CA VAL A 69 54.77 -13.54 -15.79
C VAL A 69 54.08 -12.50 -16.66
N ALA A 70 54.85 -11.71 -17.42
CA ALA A 70 54.30 -10.71 -18.33
C ALA A 70 53.41 -11.36 -19.40
N ARG A 71 53.91 -12.40 -20.09
CA ARG A 71 53.18 -13.12 -21.13
C ARG A 71 51.95 -13.86 -20.60
N ALA A 72 52.03 -14.43 -19.40
CA ALA A 72 50.89 -15.08 -18.74
C ALA A 72 49.75 -14.08 -18.50
N ARG A 73 50.07 -12.88 -18.00
CA ARG A 73 49.08 -11.82 -17.77
C ARG A 73 48.51 -11.25 -19.07
N GLU A 74 49.34 -11.05 -20.09
CA GLU A 74 48.87 -10.62 -21.43
C GLU A 74 47.91 -11.64 -22.05
N ALA A 75 48.12 -12.93 -21.80
CA ALA A 75 47.21 -14.00 -22.21
C ALA A 75 45.92 -14.08 -21.34
N GLY A 76 45.74 -13.19 -20.37
CA GLY A 76 44.56 -13.12 -19.50
C GLY A 76 44.60 -14.05 -18.28
N ALA A 77 45.74 -14.64 -17.93
CA ALA A 77 45.87 -15.47 -16.74
C ALA A 77 45.89 -14.62 -15.45
N ASP A 78 44.92 -14.84 -14.56
CA ASP A 78 44.90 -14.24 -13.23
C ASP A 78 45.77 -15.05 -12.25
N VAL A 79 47.09 -14.88 -12.38
CA VAL A 79 48.10 -15.61 -11.60
C VAL A 79 48.92 -14.65 -10.72
N THR A 80 49.15 -15.04 -9.46
CA THR A 80 50.13 -14.39 -8.56
C THR A 80 51.49 -15.05 -8.79
N ALA A 81 52.59 -14.29 -8.81
CA ALA A 81 53.91 -14.84 -9.13
C ALA A 81 54.95 -14.57 -8.03
N ILE A 82 55.79 -15.56 -7.73
CA ILE A 82 56.98 -15.46 -6.87
C ILE A 82 58.20 -15.78 -7.73
N LEU A 83 59.24 -14.95 -7.64
CA LEU A 83 60.51 -15.17 -8.34
C LEU A 83 61.55 -15.79 -7.42
N LEU A 84 62.27 -16.80 -7.90
CA LEU A 84 63.48 -17.32 -7.26
C LEU A 84 64.70 -16.69 -7.96
N THR A 85 65.62 -16.09 -7.21
CA THR A 85 66.78 -15.38 -7.79
C THR A 85 68.09 -15.79 -7.16
N GLY A 86 69.12 -16.04 -7.98
CA GLY A 86 70.49 -16.29 -7.53
C GLY A 86 71.39 -15.06 -7.47
N TYR A 87 70.91 -13.87 -7.89
CA TYR A 87 71.73 -12.65 -7.97
C TYR A 87 71.26 -11.58 -6.97
N THR A 88 72.21 -10.86 -6.41
CA THR A 88 72.00 -9.82 -5.39
C THR A 88 71.74 -8.43 -5.96
N ASP A 89 71.64 -8.27 -7.29
CA ASP A 89 71.45 -6.94 -7.89
C ASP A 89 69.98 -6.47 -7.73
N PRO A 90 69.72 -5.48 -6.85
CA PRO A 90 68.37 -5.17 -6.41
C PRO A 90 67.56 -4.37 -7.45
N GLN A 91 68.19 -3.78 -8.47
CA GLN A 91 67.51 -2.83 -9.37
C GLN A 91 66.47 -3.51 -10.28
N ASP A 92 66.82 -4.62 -10.92
CA ASP A 92 65.93 -5.35 -11.83
C ASP A 92 64.74 -6.00 -11.10
N LEU A 93 64.95 -6.43 -9.84
CA LEU A 93 63.93 -7.03 -8.99
C LEU A 93 62.93 -5.98 -8.46
N ILE A 94 63.43 -4.80 -8.10
CA ILE A 94 62.59 -3.68 -7.65
C ILE A 94 61.68 -3.22 -8.80
N GLU A 95 62.19 -3.20 -10.03
CA GLU A 95 61.37 -2.83 -11.20
C GLU A 95 60.26 -3.86 -11.48
N ALA A 96 60.53 -5.16 -11.34
CA ALA A 96 59.53 -6.21 -11.52
C ALA A 96 58.38 -6.14 -10.49
N ILE A 97 58.68 -5.77 -9.24
CA ILE A 97 57.66 -5.54 -8.19
C ILE A 97 56.91 -4.23 -8.46
N ASN A 98 57.60 -3.13 -8.79
CA ASN A 98 56.98 -1.83 -9.01
C ASN A 98 56.04 -1.80 -10.22
N ARG A 99 56.32 -2.62 -11.24
CA ARG A 99 55.42 -2.82 -12.38
C ARG A 99 54.22 -3.73 -12.05
N GLY A 100 54.07 -4.17 -10.79
CA GLY A 100 52.94 -4.96 -10.30
C GLY A 100 52.90 -6.39 -10.86
N GLN A 101 53.99 -6.86 -11.48
CA GLN A 101 54.03 -8.13 -12.17
C GLN A 101 54.20 -9.29 -11.18
N VAL A 102 55.00 -9.09 -10.14
CA VAL A 102 55.45 -10.12 -9.18
C VAL A 102 55.04 -9.75 -7.75
N PHE A 103 54.63 -10.74 -6.96
CA PHE A 103 54.22 -10.61 -5.55
C PHE A 103 55.41 -10.49 -4.60
N HIS A 104 56.40 -11.36 -4.76
CA HIS A 104 57.61 -11.39 -3.94
C HIS A 104 58.75 -12.09 -4.67
N TYR A 105 59.99 -11.83 -4.27
CA TYR A 105 61.15 -12.61 -4.71
C TYR A 105 61.84 -13.27 -3.52
N ILE A 106 62.49 -14.40 -3.74
CA ILE A 106 63.25 -15.15 -2.72
C ILE A 106 64.63 -15.47 -3.28
N THR A 107 65.67 -15.24 -2.49
CA THR A 107 67.05 -15.50 -2.87
C THR A 107 67.41 -16.98 -2.75
N LYS A 108 68.14 -17.53 -3.74
CA LYS A 108 68.74 -18.86 -3.70
C LYS A 108 70.08 -18.81 -2.91
N PRO A 109 70.38 -19.77 -2.01
CA PRO A 109 69.54 -20.89 -1.56
C PRO A 109 68.41 -20.42 -0.64
N TRP A 110 67.18 -20.88 -0.90
CA TRP A 110 65.99 -20.48 -0.13
C TRP A 110 65.84 -21.28 1.15
N ASP A 111 65.33 -20.64 2.21
CA ASP A 111 64.83 -21.35 3.37
C ASP A 111 63.39 -21.85 3.12
N VAL A 112 63.14 -23.11 3.47
CA VAL A 112 61.82 -23.76 3.27
C VAL A 112 60.74 -23.06 4.10
N THR A 113 61.09 -22.54 5.27
CA THR A 113 60.15 -21.82 6.14
C THR A 113 59.75 -20.49 5.53
N GLU A 114 60.73 -19.71 5.07
CA GLU A 114 60.53 -18.44 4.36
C GLU A 114 59.68 -18.60 3.09
N LEU A 115 60.02 -19.59 2.25
CA LEU A 115 59.25 -19.89 1.04
C LEU A 115 57.82 -20.31 1.36
N SER A 116 57.62 -21.14 2.40
CA SER A 116 56.29 -21.57 2.84
C SER A 116 55.43 -20.39 3.31
N VAL A 117 56.00 -19.46 4.07
CA VAL A 117 55.28 -18.26 4.54
C VAL A 117 54.91 -17.36 3.35
N THR A 118 55.84 -17.19 2.42
CA THR A 118 55.63 -16.35 1.23
C THR A 118 54.53 -16.92 0.32
N ILE A 119 54.57 -18.23 0.04
CA ILE A 119 53.53 -18.94 -0.73
C ILE A 119 52.16 -18.77 -0.06
N LYS A 120 52.08 -18.96 1.26
CA LYS A 120 50.82 -18.80 1.99
C LYS A 120 50.27 -17.38 1.86
N ASN A 121 51.11 -16.36 2.09
CA ASN A 121 50.69 -14.96 2.00
C ASN A 121 50.22 -14.59 0.58
N ALA A 122 50.91 -15.11 -0.44
CA ALA A 122 50.55 -14.90 -1.84
C ALA A 122 49.17 -15.48 -2.18
N LEU A 123 48.87 -16.69 -1.69
CA LEU A 123 47.58 -17.35 -1.87
C LEU A 123 46.46 -16.65 -1.09
N ASP A 124 46.71 -16.26 0.17
CA ASP A 124 45.73 -15.57 1.01
C ASP A 124 45.34 -14.21 0.40
N GLN A 125 46.31 -13.43 -0.12
CA GLN A 125 46.02 -12.16 -0.77
C GLN A 125 45.26 -12.33 -2.09
N ARG A 126 45.55 -13.38 -2.87
CA ARG A 126 44.78 -13.69 -4.08
C ARG A 126 43.33 -14.08 -3.74
N ALA A 127 43.14 -14.91 -2.72
CA ALA A 127 41.81 -15.27 -2.25
C ALA A 127 41.01 -14.04 -1.81
N LEU A 128 41.62 -13.14 -1.02
CA LEU A 128 41.01 -11.89 -0.58
C LEU A 128 40.65 -10.96 -1.76
N ARG A 129 41.53 -10.85 -2.76
CA ARG A 129 41.26 -10.04 -3.96
C ARG A 129 40.05 -10.59 -4.73
N ARG A 130 40.02 -11.90 -4.96
CA ARG A 130 38.94 -12.58 -5.67
C ARG A 130 37.60 -12.47 -4.93
N GLU A 131 37.62 -12.58 -3.61
CA GLU A 131 36.44 -12.38 -2.77
C GLU A 131 35.93 -10.93 -2.83
N ARG A 132 36.83 -9.95 -2.75
CA ARG A 132 36.48 -8.52 -2.87
C ARG A 132 35.84 -8.21 -4.23
N GLU A 133 36.42 -8.69 -5.32
CA GLU A 133 35.87 -8.48 -6.67
C GLU A 133 34.48 -9.11 -6.81
N LEU A 134 34.26 -10.29 -6.21
CA LEU A 134 32.97 -10.96 -6.18
C LEU A 134 31.93 -10.17 -5.37
N LEU A 135 32.30 -9.68 -4.18
CA LEU A 135 31.43 -8.87 -3.31
C LEU A 135 31.10 -7.51 -3.94
N LEU A 136 32.06 -6.85 -4.60
CA LEU A 136 31.81 -5.61 -5.33
C LEU A 136 30.84 -5.83 -6.49
N GLY A 137 30.98 -6.94 -7.21
CA GLY A 137 30.02 -7.33 -8.24
C GLY A 137 28.62 -7.61 -7.69
N GLU A 138 28.51 -8.17 -6.48
CA GLU A 138 27.21 -8.37 -5.81
C GLU A 138 26.60 -7.06 -5.31
N LEU A 139 27.42 -6.16 -4.75
CA LEU A 139 26.98 -4.86 -4.28
C LEU A 139 26.49 -3.97 -5.44
N SER A 140 27.20 -3.94 -6.56
CA SER A 140 26.74 -3.23 -7.77
C SER A 140 25.37 -3.73 -8.21
N LYS A 141 25.18 -5.07 -8.26
CA LYS A 141 23.89 -5.68 -8.61
C LYS A 141 22.76 -5.29 -7.64
N ARG A 142 23.05 -5.10 -6.35
CA ARG A 142 22.07 -4.65 -5.37
C ARG A 142 21.72 -3.16 -5.53
N VAL A 143 22.70 -2.33 -5.87
CA VAL A 143 22.50 -0.89 -6.13
C VAL A 143 21.65 -0.68 -7.39
N ASP A 144 21.95 -1.39 -8.48
CA ASP A 144 21.18 -1.28 -9.74
C ASP A 144 19.73 -1.75 -9.56
N ALA A 145 19.53 -2.83 -8.79
CA ALA A 145 18.19 -3.31 -8.46
C ALA A 145 17.38 -2.30 -7.62
N LEU A 146 18.03 -1.57 -6.70
CA LEU A 146 17.37 -0.54 -5.89
C LEU A 146 16.95 0.67 -6.73
N ASP A 147 17.74 1.08 -7.72
CA ASP A 147 17.39 2.18 -8.63
C ASP A 147 16.17 1.80 -9.50
N ILE A 148 16.12 0.56 -10.00
CA ILE A 148 14.98 0.03 -10.75
C ILE A 148 13.71 0.00 -9.87
N LEU A 149 13.83 -0.47 -8.63
CA LEU A 149 12.71 -0.49 -7.67
C LEU A 149 12.18 0.92 -7.36
N TYR A 150 13.07 1.90 -7.24
CA TYR A 150 12.70 3.30 -7.02
C TYR A 150 11.90 3.88 -8.20
N GLN A 151 12.26 3.54 -9.44
CA GLN A 151 11.54 4.02 -10.63
C GLN A 151 10.19 3.32 -10.84
N VAL A 152 10.09 2.02 -10.52
CA VAL A 152 8.82 1.26 -10.55
C VAL A 152 7.84 1.80 -9.51
N SER A 153 8.31 2.14 -8.30
CA SER A 153 7.49 2.74 -7.23
C SER A 153 6.92 4.11 -7.60
N ARG A 154 7.57 4.88 -8.47
CA ARG A 154 7.14 6.24 -8.83
C ARG A 154 6.04 6.30 -9.89
N SER A 155 5.73 5.17 -10.52
CA SER A 155 4.79 5.09 -11.63
C SER A 155 3.47 4.48 -11.16
N GLY A 156 2.61 5.34 -10.62
CA GLY A 156 1.33 4.96 -10.02
C GLY A 156 0.32 4.31 -10.97
N ASP A 157 -0.64 3.64 -10.32
CA ASP A 157 -2.02 3.33 -10.74
C ASP A 157 -2.34 2.18 -11.71
N SER A 158 -1.41 1.30 -12.10
CA SER A 158 -1.80 0.08 -12.85
C SER A 158 -0.97 -1.19 -12.58
N LEU A 159 -0.72 -1.49 -11.30
CA LEU A 159 0.02 -2.68 -10.85
C LEU A 159 -0.82 -3.98 -10.76
N GLY A 160 -1.94 -4.07 -11.49
CA GLY A 160 -2.94 -5.12 -11.28
C GLY A 160 -2.68 -6.48 -11.94
N SER A 161 -1.80 -6.57 -12.96
CA SER A 161 -1.64 -7.79 -13.76
C SER A 161 -0.18 -8.16 -13.97
N TYR A 162 0.13 -9.46 -13.89
CA TYR A 162 1.45 -10.02 -14.24
C TYR A 162 1.92 -9.58 -15.63
N GLU A 163 0.98 -9.27 -16.52
CA GLU A 163 1.25 -8.74 -17.86
C GLU A 163 1.97 -7.38 -17.84
N THR A 164 1.53 -6.45 -16.99
CA THR A 164 2.13 -5.10 -16.88
C THR A 164 3.53 -5.17 -16.27
N ILE A 165 3.73 -6.12 -15.36
CA ILE A 165 5.03 -6.36 -14.71
C ILE A 165 6.03 -6.85 -15.76
N ILE A 166 5.64 -7.86 -16.54
CA ILE A 166 6.52 -8.45 -17.54
C ILE A 166 6.83 -7.48 -18.67
N GLY A 167 5.83 -6.75 -19.18
CA GLY A 167 6.06 -5.72 -20.18
C GLY A 167 7.10 -4.70 -19.71
N ARG A 168 7.04 -4.31 -18.43
CA ARG A 168 7.96 -3.35 -17.85
C ARG A 168 9.35 -3.89 -17.56
N VAL A 169 9.45 -5.14 -17.09
CA VAL A 169 10.73 -5.85 -16.96
C VAL A 169 11.42 -5.92 -18.31
N ILE A 170 10.70 -6.30 -19.37
CA ILE A 170 11.22 -6.37 -20.73
C ILE A 170 11.71 -4.99 -21.20
N GLU A 171 10.92 -3.94 -20.97
CA GLU A 171 11.29 -2.57 -21.35
C GLU A 171 12.57 -2.09 -20.65
N GLU A 172 12.71 -2.33 -19.35
CA GLU A 172 13.94 -1.96 -18.62
C GLU A 172 15.15 -2.79 -19.06
N PHE A 173 14.94 -4.08 -19.37
CA PHE A 173 16.01 -4.92 -19.92
C PHE A 173 16.56 -4.38 -21.24
N SER A 174 15.73 -3.74 -22.07
CA SER A 174 16.16 -3.20 -23.36
C SER A 174 17.20 -2.09 -23.22
N ARG A 175 17.27 -1.45 -22.04
CA ARG A 175 18.27 -0.41 -21.72
C ARG A 175 19.62 -1.00 -21.34
N VAL A 176 19.65 -2.24 -20.85
CA VAL A 176 20.85 -2.88 -20.29
C VAL A 176 21.46 -3.86 -21.29
N VAL A 177 20.64 -4.62 -22.01
CA VAL A 177 21.06 -5.62 -22.98
C VAL A 177 20.31 -5.38 -24.29
N PRO A 178 21.01 -5.16 -25.43
CA PRO A 178 20.35 -4.99 -26.72
C PRO A 178 19.76 -6.34 -27.17
N PHE A 179 18.45 -6.39 -27.36
CA PHE A 179 17.74 -7.54 -27.92
C PHE A 179 16.74 -7.09 -28.99
N ASP A 180 16.41 -7.98 -29.92
CA ASP A 180 15.47 -7.69 -31.00
C ASP A 180 14.03 -8.10 -30.61
N LEU A 181 13.91 -9.21 -29.88
CA LEU A 181 12.63 -9.77 -29.46
C LEU A 181 12.75 -10.37 -28.06
N ALA A 182 11.73 -10.14 -27.23
CA ALA A 182 11.58 -10.78 -25.93
C ALA A 182 10.29 -11.60 -25.88
N ALA A 183 10.35 -12.78 -25.30
CA ALA A 183 9.18 -13.62 -25.06
C ALA A 183 9.14 -14.08 -23.61
N ALA A 184 7.97 -14.02 -22.99
CA ALA A 184 7.75 -14.37 -21.61
C ALA A 184 6.52 -15.26 -21.49
N LEU A 185 6.71 -16.49 -21.03
CA LEU A 185 5.64 -17.44 -20.76
C LEU A 185 5.35 -17.47 -19.26
N ILE A 186 4.09 -17.28 -18.90
CA ILE A 186 3.61 -17.37 -17.53
C ILE A 186 2.61 -18.52 -17.40
N SER A 187 2.82 -19.38 -16.42
CA SER A 187 1.95 -20.49 -16.04
C SER A 187 1.87 -20.60 -14.52
N LEU A 188 0.96 -19.84 -13.90
CA LEU A 188 0.83 -19.71 -12.44
C LEU A 188 0.07 -20.87 -11.78
N GLU A 189 -0.91 -21.47 -12.47
CA GLU A 189 -1.77 -22.55 -11.96
C GLU A 189 -2.11 -23.54 -13.09
N PRO A 190 -2.19 -24.86 -12.82
CA PRO A 190 -2.61 -25.86 -13.82
C PRO A 190 -4.03 -25.63 -14.37
N THR A 191 -4.86 -24.91 -13.63
CA THR A 191 -6.26 -24.64 -13.94
C THR A 191 -6.46 -23.40 -14.82
N ARG A 192 -5.47 -22.49 -14.88
CA ARG A 192 -5.53 -21.27 -15.69
C ARG A 192 -4.82 -21.45 -17.03
N PRO A 193 -5.28 -20.77 -18.10
CA PRO A 193 -4.58 -20.76 -19.38
C PRO A 193 -3.19 -20.12 -19.23
N ALA A 194 -2.18 -20.76 -19.81
CA ALA A 194 -0.84 -20.19 -19.88
C ALA A 194 -0.86 -18.99 -20.83
N THR A 195 -0.16 -17.92 -20.47
CA THR A 195 -0.09 -16.71 -21.31
C THR A 195 1.33 -16.52 -21.80
N LEU A 196 1.50 -16.42 -23.12
CA LEU A 196 2.76 -16.10 -23.78
C LEU A 196 2.72 -14.65 -24.25
N HIS A 197 3.54 -13.81 -23.64
CA HIS A 197 3.77 -12.43 -24.06
C HIS A 197 4.99 -12.37 -24.95
N VAL A 198 4.83 -11.83 -26.15
CA VAL A 198 5.93 -11.52 -27.06
C VAL A 198 6.00 -10.01 -27.22
N HIS A 199 7.18 -9.44 -27.03
CA HIS A 199 7.47 -8.03 -27.18
C HIS A 199 8.52 -7.84 -28.27
N CYS A 200 8.14 -7.10 -29.31
CA CYS A 200 9.02 -6.77 -30.43
C CYS A 200 9.65 -5.40 -30.18
N HIS A 201 10.95 -5.38 -29.93
CA HIS A 201 11.70 -4.14 -29.79
C HIS A 201 12.04 -3.55 -31.17
N THR A 202 12.37 -4.42 -32.13
CA THR A 202 12.53 -4.09 -33.54
C THR A 202 11.38 -4.67 -34.37
N GLU A 203 11.25 -4.21 -35.63
CA GLU A 203 10.24 -4.74 -36.55
C GLU A 203 10.45 -6.25 -36.76
N ALA A 204 9.45 -7.05 -36.37
CA ALA A 204 9.53 -8.51 -36.41
C ALA A 204 8.58 -9.10 -37.46
N ALA A 205 9.10 -10.02 -38.26
CA ALA A 205 8.31 -10.82 -39.20
C ALA A 205 7.52 -11.93 -38.47
N GLU A 206 6.46 -12.42 -39.11
CA GLU A 206 5.60 -13.49 -38.57
C GLU A 206 6.39 -14.79 -38.31
N SER A 207 7.38 -15.10 -39.15
CA SER A 207 8.28 -16.24 -38.96
C SER A 207 9.15 -16.12 -37.71
N SER A 208 9.65 -14.92 -37.39
CA SER A 208 10.45 -14.65 -36.19
C SER A 208 9.59 -14.73 -34.92
N LEU A 209 8.33 -14.27 -34.98
CA LEU A 209 7.36 -14.44 -33.90
C LEU A 209 7.04 -15.91 -33.62
N LEU A 210 6.86 -16.71 -34.68
CA LEU A 210 6.62 -18.15 -34.59
C LEU A 210 7.82 -18.88 -33.98
N ALA A 211 9.03 -18.58 -34.47
CA ALA A 211 10.28 -19.14 -33.96
C ALA A 211 10.50 -18.79 -32.48
N ALA A 212 10.21 -17.55 -32.08
CA ALA A 212 10.29 -17.13 -30.69
C ALA A 212 9.28 -17.87 -29.80
N LYS A 213 8.05 -18.08 -30.27
CA LYS A 213 7.04 -18.88 -29.58
C LYS A 213 7.52 -20.31 -29.36
N GLU A 214 7.97 -20.99 -30.40
CA GLU A 214 8.44 -22.38 -30.32
C GLU A 214 9.63 -22.54 -29.38
N ARG A 215 10.65 -21.68 -29.52
CA ARG A 215 11.84 -21.70 -28.67
C ARG A 215 11.52 -21.42 -27.20
N THR A 216 10.57 -20.53 -26.92
CA THR A 216 10.10 -20.24 -25.55
C THR A 216 9.37 -21.42 -24.93
N LEU A 217 8.51 -22.10 -25.71
CA LEU A 217 7.81 -23.31 -25.25
C LEU A 217 8.80 -24.47 -25.00
N THR A 218 9.87 -24.56 -25.79
CA THR A 218 10.95 -25.53 -25.57
C THR A 218 11.73 -25.22 -24.30
N ALA A 219 12.14 -23.97 -24.10
CA ALA A 219 12.83 -23.54 -22.88
C ALA A 219 11.98 -23.81 -21.61
N TRP A 220 10.67 -23.61 -21.68
CA TRP A 220 9.77 -23.96 -20.58
C TRP A 220 9.68 -25.47 -20.33
N ARG A 221 9.62 -26.29 -21.39
CA ARG A 221 9.60 -27.76 -21.28
C ARG A 221 10.85 -28.28 -20.58
N GLU A 222 12.01 -27.76 -20.95
CA GLU A 222 13.30 -28.13 -20.33
C GLU A 222 13.36 -27.75 -18.85
N LEU A 223 12.78 -26.61 -18.47
CA LEU A 223 12.80 -26.09 -17.10
C LEU A 223 11.74 -26.73 -16.17
N SER A 224 10.55 -27.02 -16.69
CA SER A 224 9.39 -27.44 -15.88
C SER A 224 9.07 -28.94 -15.97
N GLY A 225 9.64 -29.65 -16.95
CA GLY A 225 9.37 -31.09 -17.17
C GLY A 225 7.98 -31.41 -17.70
N GLY A 226 7.18 -30.40 -18.07
CA GLY A 226 5.83 -30.56 -18.61
C GLY A 226 5.50 -29.54 -19.70
N GLN A 227 4.46 -29.82 -20.51
CA GLN A 227 4.01 -28.94 -21.59
C GLN A 227 2.65 -28.32 -21.23
N PRO A 228 2.45 -27.00 -21.36
CA PRO A 228 1.12 -26.42 -21.26
C PRO A 228 0.28 -26.96 -22.43
N SER A 229 -0.98 -27.32 -22.17
CA SER A 229 -1.91 -27.75 -23.22
C SER A 229 -2.06 -26.61 -24.26
N GLU A 230 -1.73 -26.91 -25.53
CA GLU A 230 -1.75 -25.90 -26.61
C GLU A 230 -3.13 -25.27 -26.80
N ASP A 231 -4.21 -25.99 -26.48
CA ASP A 231 -5.60 -25.51 -26.52
C ASP A 231 -5.93 -24.43 -25.48
N ARG A 232 -5.01 -24.15 -24.56
CA ARG A 232 -5.17 -23.15 -23.48
C ARG A 232 -4.04 -22.12 -23.44
N LEU A 233 -3.29 -21.94 -24.53
CA LEU A 233 -2.25 -20.92 -24.64
C LEU A 233 -2.80 -19.62 -25.22
N VAL A 234 -2.80 -18.56 -24.43
CA VAL A 234 -3.14 -17.21 -24.92
C VAL A 234 -1.85 -16.50 -25.34
N VAL A 235 -1.71 -16.22 -26.64
CA VAL A 235 -0.54 -15.50 -27.18
C VAL A 235 -0.89 -14.02 -27.34
N ARG A 236 -0.09 -13.15 -26.74
CA ARG A 236 -0.20 -11.69 -26.87
C ARG A 236 1.10 -11.14 -27.43
N VAL A 237 1.01 -10.37 -28.51
CA VAL A 237 2.19 -9.74 -29.12
C VAL A 237 2.03 -8.22 -29.05
N THR A 238 3.06 -7.56 -28.52
CA THR A 238 3.17 -6.11 -28.35
C THR A 238 4.39 -5.59 -29.12
N GLY A 239 4.39 -4.33 -29.56
CA GLY A 239 5.48 -3.73 -30.33
C GLY A 239 5.22 -3.63 -31.85
N GLN A 240 6.25 -3.28 -32.62
CA GLN A 240 6.13 -3.03 -34.06
C GLN A 240 6.18 -4.35 -34.85
N ARG A 241 5.11 -4.65 -35.60
CA ARG A 241 5.03 -5.82 -36.51
C ARG A 241 5.27 -5.39 -37.94
N ALA A 242 5.99 -6.20 -38.70
CA ALA A 242 6.21 -5.98 -40.12
C ALA A 242 4.88 -5.94 -40.89
N LYS A 243 4.71 -4.92 -41.74
CA LYS A 243 3.45 -4.70 -42.49
C LYS A 243 3.38 -5.45 -43.84
N GLN A 244 4.48 -6.02 -44.35
CA GLN A 244 4.52 -6.70 -45.65
C GLN A 244 5.19 -8.09 -45.58
N PRO A 245 4.61 -9.12 -46.24
CA PRO A 245 5.19 -10.45 -46.35
C PRO A 245 6.32 -10.43 -47.40
N GLY A 246 7.51 -9.95 -47.02
CA GLY A 246 8.64 -9.86 -47.93
C GLY A 246 9.90 -9.17 -47.41
N ASP A 247 9.87 -8.50 -46.26
CA ASP A 247 11.08 -7.88 -45.70
C ASP A 247 12.11 -8.90 -45.22
N GLN A 248 13.39 -8.54 -45.36
CA GLN A 248 14.54 -9.38 -45.02
C GLN A 248 14.38 -10.00 -43.62
N VAL A 249 14.38 -11.33 -43.59
CA VAL A 249 14.14 -12.13 -42.39
C VAL A 249 15.33 -11.99 -41.45
N ALA A 250 15.18 -11.24 -40.36
CA ALA A 250 16.12 -11.27 -39.25
C ALA A 250 16.04 -12.65 -38.57
N VAL A 251 17.03 -13.51 -38.85
CA VAL A 251 17.15 -14.83 -38.24
C VAL A 251 17.65 -14.65 -36.81
N LEU A 252 16.85 -15.09 -35.84
CA LEU A 252 17.22 -15.11 -34.43
C LEU A 252 18.37 -16.12 -34.24
N THR A 253 19.60 -15.61 -34.14
CA THR A 253 20.84 -16.39 -34.04
C THR A 253 21.21 -16.73 -32.61
N GLU A 254 20.95 -15.83 -31.67
CA GLU A 254 21.24 -16.04 -30.24
C GLU A 254 19.99 -15.94 -29.38
N GLN A 255 20.00 -16.68 -28.27
CA GLN A 255 18.95 -16.62 -27.25
C GLN A 255 19.52 -16.80 -25.86
N ILE A 256 18.93 -16.13 -24.88
CA ILE A 256 19.14 -16.38 -23.46
C ILE A 256 17.81 -16.58 -22.77
N SER A 257 17.72 -17.57 -21.87
CA SER A 257 16.52 -17.87 -21.12
C SER A 257 16.77 -17.76 -19.62
N ALA A 258 15.73 -17.35 -18.89
CA ALA A 258 15.76 -17.21 -17.45
C ALA A 258 14.44 -17.71 -16.84
N PRO A 259 14.49 -18.55 -15.79
CA PRO A 259 13.30 -19.01 -15.11
C PRO A 259 12.69 -17.88 -14.27
N LEU A 260 11.36 -17.76 -14.35
CA LEU A 260 10.55 -17.01 -13.40
C LEU A 260 10.09 -17.98 -12.31
N SER A 261 10.39 -17.64 -11.06
CA SER A 261 10.08 -18.42 -9.89
C SER A 261 9.27 -17.61 -8.89
N VAL A 262 8.24 -18.23 -8.34
CA VAL A 262 7.38 -17.67 -7.29
C VAL A 262 7.38 -18.65 -6.13
N ASP A 263 7.81 -18.20 -4.95
CA ASP A 263 7.87 -19.00 -3.71
C ASP A 263 8.59 -20.36 -3.89
N GLY A 264 9.66 -20.36 -4.69
CA GLY A 264 10.47 -21.55 -4.98
C GLY A 264 9.90 -22.49 -6.04
N ARG A 265 8.76 -22.16 -6.66
CA ARG A 265 8.17 -22.91 -7.79
C ARG A 265 8.36 -22.17 -9.10
N ALA A 266 8.66 -22.90 -10.17
CA ALA A 266 8.72 -22.33 -11.52
C ALA A 266 7.32 -21.83 -11.94
N ALA A 267 7.20 -20.52 -12.11
CA ALA A 267 5.97 -19.84 -12.53
C ALA A 267 5.99 -19.44 -14.01
N GLY A 268 7.15 -19.48 -14.66
CA GLY A 268 7.30 -19.12 -16.06
C GLY A 268 8.74 -19.12 -16.56
N VAL A 269 8.94 -18.67 -17.79
CA VAL A 269 10.27 -18.45 -18.39
C VAL A 269 10.25 -17.16 -19.20
N ILE A 270 11.33 -16.38 -19.12
CA ILE A 270 11.60 -15.25 -20.01
C ILE A 270 12.75 -15.66 -20.94
N VAL A 271 12.61 -15.35 -22.23
CA VAL A 271 13.60 -15.61 -23.26
C VAL A 271 13.83 -14.32 -24.05
N LEU A 272 15.09 -13.91 -24.18
CA LEU A 272 15.50 -12.81 -25.05
C LEU A 272 16.15 -13.38 -26.29
N PHE A 273 15.91 -12.74 -27.43
CA PHE A 273 16.42 -13.14 -28.73
C PHE A 273 17.13 -11.98 -29.41
N ALA A 274 18.24 -12.30 -30.06
CA ALA A 274 19.00 -11.37 -30.87
C ALA A 274 19.39 -12.01 -32.21
N SER A 275 19.50 -11.17 -33.24
CA SER A 275 19.87 -11.53 -34.61
C SER A 275 21.37 -11.34 -34.86
N ARG A 276 22.10 -10.77 -33.90
CA ARG A 276 23.56 -10.56 -33.94
C ARG A 276 24.26 -11.66 -33.15
N CYS A 277 25.36 -12.18 -33.70
CA CYS A 277 26.26 -13.08 -33.00
C CYS A 277 27.10 -12.30 -31.97
N GLY A 278 27.27 -12.83 -30.76
CA GLY A 278 27.93 -12.18 -29.63
C GLY A 278 27.07 -11.10 -28.94
N ALA A 279 25.75 -11.16 -29.07
CA ALA A 279 24.85 -10.17 -28.47
C ALA A 279 24.73 -10.35 -26.94
N PHE A 280 24.90 -11.58 -26.45
CA PHE A 280 24.78 -11.90 -25.04
C PHE A 280 26.11 -12.37 -24.44
N GLN A 281 26.47 -11.80 -23.28
CA GLN A 281 27.59 -12.23 -22.46
C GLN A 281 27.21 -13.38 -21.52
N GLN A 282 28.21 -14.10 -21.02
CA GLN A 282 28.02 -15.24 -20.11
C GLN A 282 27.30 -14.86 -18.80
N ASN A 283 27.35 -13.59 -18.39
CA ASN A 283 26.68 -13.07 -17.19
C ASN A 283 25.23 -12.61 -17.43
N ASP A 284 24.79 -12.44 -18.68
CA ASP A 284 23.51 -11.80 -19.00
C ASP A 284 22.32 -12.69 -18.63
N ALA A 285 22.44 -14.02 -18.81
CA ALA A 285 21.40 -14.95 -18.37
C ALA A 285 21.18 -14.91 -16.85
N ARG A 286 22.26 -14.71 -16.07
CA ARG A 286 22.18 -14.57 -14.61
C ARG A 286 21.57 -13.23 -14.21
N LEU A 287 21.92 -12.16 -14.92
CA LEU A 287 21.31 -10.85 -14.74
C LEU A 287 19.81 -10.87 -15.06
N LEU A 288 19.43 -11.54 -16.16
CA LEU A 288 18.06 -11.79 -16.58
C LEU A 288 17.24 -12.48 -15.50
N ALA A 289 17.76 -13.60 -14.98
CA ALA A 289 17.10 -14.32 -13.90
C ALA A 289 16.96 -13.50 -12.61
N LEU A 290 17.97 -12.69 -12.26
CA LEU A 290 17.92 -11.88 -11.03
C LEU A 290 16.85 -10.79 -11.10
N LEU A 291 16.89 -9.95 -12.14
CA LEU A 291 15.96 -8.83 -12.28
C LEU A 291 14.52 -9.32 -12.49
N ALA A 292 14.32 -10.37 -13.28
CA ALA A 292 13.00 -10.93 -13.53
C ALA A 292 12.34 -11.46 -12.24
N ASN A 293 13.09 -12.22 -11.43
CA ASN A 293 12.58 -12.77 -10.17
C ASN A 293 12.40 -11.71 -9.08
N GLN A 294 13.32 -10.74 -8.96
CA GLN A 294 13.19 -9.67 -7.97
C GLN A 294 12.01 -8.74 -8.27
N THR A 295 11.82 -8.35 -9.53
CA THR A 295 10.71 -7.48 -9.93
C THR A 295 9.37 -8.19 -9.76
N ALA A 296 9.28 -9.46 -10.15
CA ALA A 296 8.09 -10.28 -9.92
C ALA A 296 7.77 -10.41 -8.41
N GLY A 297 8.79 -10.56 -7.57
CA GLY A 297 8.65 -10.59 -6.10
C GLY A 297 8.13 -9.27 -5.52
N ALA A 298 8.75 -8.15 -5.90
CA ALA A 298 8.40 -6.82 -5.40
C ALA A 298 6.98 -6.41 -5.79
N VAL A 299 6.60 -6.60 -7.05
CA VAL A 299 5.23 -6.25 -7.48
C VAL A 299 4.20 -7.17 -6.84
N ARG A 300 4.47 -8.46 -6.63
CA ARG A 300 3.56 -9.34 -5.88
C ARG A 300 3.35 -8.83 -4.46
N SER A 301 4.42 -8.38 -3.79
CA SER A 301 4.31 -7.80 -2.44
C SER A 301 3.44 -6.54 -2.43
N ILE A 302 3.62 -5.65 -3.41
CA ILE A 302 2.79 -4.44 -3.55
C ILE A 302 1.33 -4.80 -3.85
N ALA A 303 1.07 -5.69 -4.81
CA ALA A 303 -0.28 -6.14 -5.14
C ALA A 303 -0.96 -6.85 -3.96
N ALA A 304 -0.20 -7.66 -3.19
CA ALA A 304 -0.68 -8.28 -1.97
C ALA A 304 -0.99 -7.26 -0.88
N ALA A 305 -0.15 -6.24 -0.71
CA ALA A 305 -0.35 -5.16 0.26
C ALA A 305 -1.58 -4.30 -0.10
N VAL A 306 -1.69 -3.85 -1.36
CA VAL A 306 -2.86 -3.11 -1.86
C VAL A 306 -4.13 -3.96 -1.76
N GLY A 307 -4.06 -5.25 -2.11
CA GLY A 307 -5.18 -6.17 -1.96
C GLY A 307 -5.55 -6.42 -0.49
N ALA A 308 -4.59 -6.44 0.43
CA ALA A 308 -4.83 -6.56 1.86
C ALA A 308 -5.50 -5.30 2.44
N GLU A 309 -5.02 -4.11 2.08
CA GLU A 309 -5.63 -2.85 2.49
C GLU A 309 -7.05 -2.69 1.92
N ARG A 310 -7.26 -3.05 0.64
CA ARG A 310 -8.60 -3.06 0.05
C ARG A 310 -9.55 -3.99 0.80
N ARG A 311 -9.14 -5.24 1.06
CA ARG A 311 -9.94 -6.19 1.86
C ARG A 311 -10.18 -5.70 3.28
N ARG A 312 -9.25 -4.95 3.87
CA ARG A 312 -9.41 -4.35 5.19
C ARG A 312 -10.50 -3.28 5.18
N ILE A 313 -10.50 -2.40 4.17
CA ILE A 313 -11.55 -1.39 3.99
C ILE A 313 -12.91 -2.04 3.73
N GLU A 314 -12.98 -3.03 2.84
CA GLU A 314 -14.21 -3.79 2.55
C GLU A 314 -14.76 -4.43 3.82
N ARG A 315 -13.93 -5.13 4.61
CA ARG A 315 -14.35 -5.71 5.89
C ARG A 315 -14.79 -4.67 6.92
N MET A 316 -14.12 -3.52 6.98
CA MET A 316 -14.56 -2.44 7.87
C MET A 316 -15.98 -2.01 7.52
N VAL A 317 -16.28 -1.78 6.24
CA VAL A 317 -17.62 -1.39 5.77
C VAL A 317 -18.65 -2.52 5.98
N GLU A 318 -18.28 -3.78 5.76
CA GLU A 318 -19.15 -4.94 5.98
C GLU A 318 -19.53 -5.13 7.46
N CYS A 319 -18.63 -4.83 8.39
CA CYS A 319 -18.87 -4.97 9.84
C CYS A 319 -19.53 -3.75 10.48
N MET A 320 -19.75 -2.65 9.75
CA MET A 320 -20.45 -1.48 10.28
C MET A 320 -21.91 -1.85 10.62
N ALA A 321 -22.37 -1.37 11.79
CA ALA A 321 -23.75 -1.55 12.22
C ALA A 321 -24.72 -0.65 11.44
N ASP A 322 -24.25 0.53 11.00
CA ASP A 322 -25.00 1.43 10.15
C ASP A 322 -24.97 0.93 8.70
N GLY A 323 -26.08 1.13 7.99
CA GLY A 323 -26.16 0.82 6.56
C GLY A 323 -25.35 1.81 5.74
N VAL A 324 -24.46 1.31 4.88
CA VAL A 324 -23.63 2.14 4.00
C VAL A 324 -23.88 1.77 2.56
N ILE A 325 -24.12 2.79 1.74
CA ILE A 325 -24.36 2.68 0.30
C ILE A 325 -23.46 3.71 -0.39
N LEU A 326 -22.67 3.27 -1.37
CA LEU A 326 -21.87 4.13 -2.23
C LEU A 326 -22.40 4.01 -3.66
N THR A 327 -22.69 5.14 -4.28
CA THR A 327 -23.04 5.23 -5.71
C THR A 327 -21.98 5.99 -6.49
N ASP A 328 -21.80 5.65 -7.76
CA ASP A 328 -20.95 6.41 -8.67
C ASP A 328 -21.65 7.65 -9.25
N ALA A 329 -21.00 8.32 -10.20
CA ALA A 329 -21.53 9.48 -10.91
C ALA A 329 -22.74 9.19 -11.83
N ARG A 330 -23.07 7.92 -12.06
CA ARG A 330 -24.20 7.45 -12.89
C ARG A 330 -25.34 6.88 -12.05
N ASN A 331 -25.31 7.04 -10.73
CA ASN A 331 -26.25 6.42 -9.78
C ASN A 331 -26.13 4.89 -9.68
N GLU A 332 -25.07 4.27 -10.19
CA GLU A 332 -24.86 2.82 -10.03
C GLU A 332 -24.27 2.53 -8.65
N ILE A 333 -24.80 1.49 -7.98
CA ILE A 333 -24.33 1.10 -6.65
C ILE A 333 -22.96 0.42 -6.79
N VAL A 334 -21.95 1.04 -6.21
CA VAL A 334 -20.58 0.51 -6.17
C VAL A 334 -20.37 -0.35 -4.93
N VAL A 335 -20.94 0.07 -3.79
CA VAL A 335 -20.86 -0.66 -2.53
C VAL A 335 -22.21 -0.60 -1.82
N ILE A 336 -22.65 -1.75 -1.31
CA ILE A 336 -23.75 -1.84 -0.36
C ILE A 336 -23.38 -2.86 0.72
N ASN A 337 -23.39 -2.44 1.99
CA ASN A 337 -23.00 -3.32 3.08
C ASN A 337 -24.18 -4.20 3.56
N PRO A 338 -23.90 -5.30 4.30
CA PRO A 338 -24.94 -6.18 4.80
C PRO A 338 -25.98 -5.46 5.69
N ALA A 339 -25.55 -4.48 6.49
CA ALA A 339 -26.45 -3.69 7.32
C ALA A 339 -27.46 -2.89 6.49
N ALA A 340 -27.04 -2.26 5.40
CA ALA A 340 -27.93 -1.56 4.47
C ALA A 340 -28.92 -2.53 3.81
N CYS A 341 -28.46 -3.71 3.39
CA CYS A 341 -29.35 -4.75 2.86
C CYS A 341 -30.41 -5.17 3.88
N GLN A 342 -30.04 -5.35 5.15
CA GLN A 342 -31.00 -5.70 6.20
C GLN A 342 -32.00 -4.58 6.48
N LEU A 343 -31.53 -3.32 6.60
CA LEU A 343 -32.37 -2.15 6.86
C LEU A 343 -33.35 -1.89 5.72
N LEU A 344 -32.91 -2.07 4.47
CA LEU A 344 -33.72 -1.87 3.28
C LEU A 344 -34.48 -3.13 2.83
N ARG A 345 -34.36 -4.25 3.56
CA ARG A 345 -34.98 -5.55 3.23
C ARG A 345 -34.60 -6.09 1.83
N ILE A 346 -33.36 -5.85 1.41
CA ILE A 346 -32.80 -6.35 0.16
C ILE A 346 -32.32 -7.81 0.36
N PRO A 347 -32.77 -8.79 -0.45
CA PRO A 347 -32.41 -10.20 -0.26
C PRO A 347 -30.93 -10.51 -0.47
N SER A 348 -30.29 -9.81 -1.41
CA SER A 348 -28.87 -9.97 -1.74
C SER A 348 -28.32 -8.68 -2.35
N PRO A 349 -27.03 -8.34 -2.14
CA PRO A 349 -26.39 -7.16 -2.72
C PRO A 349 -26.58 -7.04 -4.23
N ASP A 350 -26.53 -8.17 -4.96
CA ASP A 350 -26.67 -8.22 -6.42
C ASP A 350 -28.05 -7.78 -6.94
N LYS A 351 -29.06 -7.72 -6.06
CA LYS A 351 -30.41 -7.26 -6.39
C LYS A 351 -30.62 -5.79 -6.03
N ALA A 352 -29.67 -5.16 -5.36
CA ALA A 352 -29.72 -3.73 -5.08
C ALA A 352 -29.52 -2.98 -6.41
N THR A 353 -30.56 -2.26 -6.83
CA THR A 353 -30.49 -1.37 -8.00
C THR A 353 -30.82 0.05 -7.59
N ALA A 354 -30.33 1.03 -8.34
CA ALA A 354 -30.63 2.44 -8.12
C ALA A 354 -32.14 2.70 -8.07
N LYS A 355 -32.91 1.99 -8.90
CA LYS A 355 -34.37 2.07 -8.95
C LYS A 355 -35.01 1.57 -7.65
N TYR A 356 -34.54 0.45 -7.11
CA TYR A 356 -35.03 -0.06 -5.83
C TYR A 356 -34.73 0.93 -4.68
N LEU A 357 -33.53 1.52 -4.68
CA LEU A 357 -33.19 2.56 -3.70
C LEU A 357 -34.10 3.78 -3.83
N GLN A 358 -34.42 4.22 -5.04
CA GLN A 358 -35.36 5.32 -5.27
C GLN A 358 -36.77 4.98 -4.75
N GLU A 359 -37.27 3.76 -5.02
CA GLU A 359 -38.59 3.32 -4.56
C GLU A 359 -38.68 3.27 -3.02
N VAL A 360 -37.59 2.90 -2.34
CA VAL A 360 -37.57 2.74 -0.88
C VAL A 360 -37.21 4.03 -0.14
N LEU A 361 -36.28 4.82 -0.66
CA LEU A 361 -35.83 6.08 -0.04
C LEU A 361 -36.66 7.30 -0.48
N GLY A 362 -37.35 7.22 -1.62
CA GLY A 362 -38.19 8.30 -2.15
C GLY A 362 -37.43 9.42 -2.88
N PHE A 363 -36.11 9.31 -3.05
CA PHE A 363 -35.28 10.29 -3.73
C PHE A 363 -34.10 9.65 -4.48
N TYR A 364 -33.48 10.39 -5.41
CA TYR A 364 -32.20 10.03 -6.01
C TYR A 364 -31.04 10.66 -5.23
N PRO A 365 -30.17 9.86 -4.57
CA PRO A 365 -29.07 10.38 -3.76
C PRO A 365 -28.15 11.35 -4.53
N PHE A 366 -27.91 11.08 -5.81
CA PHE A 366 -27.06 11.94 -6.66
C PHE A 366 -27.75 13.21 -7.16
N GLU A 367 -29.07 13.21 -7.32
CA GLU A 367 -29.80 14.42 -7.75
C GLU A 367 -29.89 15.45 -6.61
N LEU A 368 -30.02 14.98 -5.36
CA LEU A 368 -29.97 15.85 -4.17
C LEU A 368 -28.66 16.64 -4.08
N VAL A 369 -27.55 16.01 -4.46
CA VAL A 369 -26.20 16.57 -4.34
C VAL A 369 -25.82 17.41 -5.57
N ARG A 370 -26.39 17.12 -6.76
CA ARG A 370 -26.14 17.88 -8.00
C ARG A 370 -26.55 19.36 -7.92
N GLY A 371 -27.51 19.70 -7.06
CA GLY A 371 -27.96 21.07 -6.84
C GLY A 371 -27.03 21.92 -5.96
N TRP A 372 -25.99 21.32 -5.37
CA TRP A 372 -25.05 22.03 -4.50
C TRP A 372 -23.95 22.66 -5.37
N GLU A 373 -24.07 23.96 -5.64
CA GLU A 373 -23.01 24.74 -6.28
C GLU A 373 -21.72 24.61 -5.47
N TYR A 374 -20.70 23.96 -6.06
CA TYR A 374 -19.24 24.00 -5.83
C TYR A 374 -18.69 24.75 -4.59
N GLY A 375 -19.26 24.53 -3.41
CA GLY A 375 -19.05 25.43 -2.28
C GLY A 375 -19.47 24.82 -0.95
N GLY A 376 -18.86 23.69 -0.60
CA GLY A 376 -18.87 23.16 0.76
C GLY A 376 -19.36 21.72 0.82
N ALA A 377 -18.65 20.90 1.61
CA ALA A 377 -19.06 19.56 2.01
C ALA A 377 -20.31 19.63 2.90
N GLN A 378 -21.45 20.03 2.31
CA GLN A 378 -22.72 19.98 3.01
C GLN A 378 -23.15 18.52 3.08
N THR A 379 -23.36 18.04 4.29
CA THR A 379 -23.94 16.72 4.54
C THR A 379 -25.43 16.93 4.77
N LEU A 380 -26.27 16.34 3.91
CA LEU A 380 -27.71 16.35 4.12
C LEU A 380 -28.08 15.28 5.15
N ARG A 381 -28.89 15.67 6.13
CA ARG A 381 -29.40 14.76 7.18
C ARG A 381 -30.91 14.84 7.19
N GLU A 382 -31.56 13.70 6.96
CA GLU A 382 -33.02 13.59 6.96
C GLU A 382 -33.47 12.35 7.74
N GLU A 383 -34.59 12.47 8.43
CA GLU A 383 -35.28 11.33 9.03
C GLU A 383 -36.23 10.73 8.00
N VAL A 384 -36.04 9.45 7.68
CA VAL A 384 -36.83 8.71 6.71
C VAL A 384 -37.49 7.53 7.41
N GLN A 385 -38.80 7.42 7.28
CA GLN A 385 -39.54 6.27 7.79
C GLN A 385 -39.61 5.20 6.72
N ILE A 386 -38.94 4.08 6.96
CA ILE A 386 -38.85 2.96 6.01
C ILE A 386 -39.45 1.72 6.67
N PHE A 387 -40.54 1.22 6.09
CA PHE A 387 -41.34 0.13 6.65
C PHE A 387 -41.80 0.44 8.10
N ASP A 388 -41.34 -0.34 9.07
CA ASP A 388 -41.63 -0.25 10.50
C ASP A 388 -40.52 0.45 11.30
N ARG A 389 -39.52 1.03 10.62
CA ARG A 389 -38.33 1.62 11.22
C ARG A 389 -38.20 3.10 10.89
N THR A 390 -37.62 3.84 11.82
CA THR A 390 -37.23 5.23 11.62
C THR A 390 -35.73 5.27 11.42
N LEU A 391 -35.29 5.65 10.23
CA LEU A 391 -33.88 5.72 9.87
C LEU A 391 -33.45 7.18 9.74
N HIS A 392 -32.26 7.48 10.23
CA HIS A 392 -31.58 8.74 9.97
C HIS A 392 -30.66 8.54 8.76
N SER A 393 -31.00 9.19 7.64
CA SER A 393 -30.26 9.15 6.39
C SER A 393 -29.28 10.32 6.33
N THR A 394 -28.02 10.02 6.04
CA THR A 394 -26.95 11.01 5.91
C THR A 394 -26.32 10.87 4.52
N VAL A 395 -26.46 11.89 3.69
CA VAL A 395 -25.98 11.89 2.30
C VAL A 395 -24.76 12.81 2.19
N SER A 396 -23.63 12.28 1.72
CA SER A 396 -22.37 13.00 1.59
C SER A 396 -21.74 12.80 0.20
N PRO A 397 -21.24 13.85 -0.48
CA PRO A 397 -20.59 13.74 -1.77
C PRO A 397 -19.19 13.14 -1.63
N VAL A 398 -18.81 12.30 -2.59
CA VAL A 398 -17.43 11.85 -2.79
C VAL A 398 -16.86 12.60 -3.96
N THR A 399 -15.79 13.37 -3.72
CA THR A 399 -15.09 14.12 -4.76
C THR A 399 -13.79 13.44 -5.14
N ASP A 400 -13.43 13.52 -6.42
CA ASP A 400 -12.12 13.11 -6.92
C ASP A 400 -11.06 14.20 -6.64
N ARG A 401 -9.79 13.92 -6.95
CA ARG A 401 -8.66 14.84 -6.77
C ARG A 401 -8.85 16.19 -7.46
N ASP A 402 -9.58 16.22 -8.57
CA ASP A 402 -9.88 17.43 -9.35
C ASP A 402 -11.12 18.18 -8.82
N SER A 403 -11.62 17.84 -7.62
CA SER A 403 -12.85 18.39 -7.02
C SER A 403 -14.12 18.13 -7.86
N SER A 404 -14.07 17.18 -8.79
CA SER A 404 -15.23 16.68 -9.52
C SER A 404 -15.99 15.67 -8.67
N LEU A 405 -17.32 15.63 -8.80
CA LEU A 405 -18.16 14.67 -8.07
C LEU A 405 -17.94 13.25 -8.63
N ALA A 406 -17.24 12.41 -7.87
CA ALA A 406 -16.97 11.02 -8.22
C ALA A 406 -18.14 10.10 -7.87
N GLY A 407 -18.90 10.44 -6.82
CA GLY A 407 -19.99 9.62 -6.32
C GLY A 407 -20.67 10.20 -5.09
N VAL A 408 -21.54 9.42 -4.46
CA VAL A 408 -22.29 9.81 -3.26
C VAL A 408 -22.31 8.64 -2.27
N VAL A 409 -22.04 8.94 -1.00
CA VAL A 409 -22.19 8.00 0.12
C VAL A 409 -23.47 8.32 0.87
N VAL A 410 -24.30 7.31 1.08
CA VAL A 410 -25.49 7.34 1.94
C VAL A 410 -25.24 6.45 3.15
N VAL A 411 -25.38 7.02 4.34
CA VAL A 411 -25.34 6.30 5.61
C VAL A 411 -26.73 6.27 6.22
N LEU A 412 -27.22 5.08 6.55
CA LEU A 412 -28.52 4.81 7.13
C LEU A 412 -28.34 4.31 8.56
N ARG A 413 -28.79 5.08 9.54
CA ARG A 413 -28.73 4.70 10.96
C ARG A 413 -30.12 4.43 11.50
N ASP A 414 -30.33 3.26 12.10
CA ASP A 414 -31.59 2.93 12.75
C ASP A 414 -31.71 3.67 14.09
N ILE A 415 -32.68 4.58 14.17
CA ILE A 415 -32.98 5.37 15.37
C ILE A 415 -34.35 5.01 15.95
N THR A 416 -34.94 3.88 15.54
CA THR A 416 -36.30 3.48 15.92
C THR A 416 -36.47 3.39 17.43
N GLU A 417 -35.57 2.70 18.13
CA GLU A 417 -35.64 2.56 19.59
C GLU A 417 -35.39 3.89 20.31
N GLN A 418 -34.52 4.74 19.76
CA GLN A 418 -34.27 6.07 20.32
C GLN A 418 -35.53 6.95 20.22
N LYS A 419 -36.20 6.95 19.06
CA LYS A 419 -37.47 7.65 18.85
C LYS A 419 -38.59 7.11 19.74
N ARG A 420 -38.74 5.79 19.84
CA ARG A 420 -39.72 5.17 20.76
C ARG A 420 -39.49 5.55 22.22
N LEU A 421 -38.23 5.63 22.63
CA LEU A 421 -37.88 6.03 24.00
C LEU A 421 -38.18 7.50 24.25
N GLU A 422 -37.91 8.36 23.27
CA GLU A 422 -38.23 9.78 23.30
C GLU A 422 -39.74 10.01 23.35
N GLU A 423 -40.52 9.31 22.53
CA GLU A 423 -42.00 9.33 22.53
C GLU A 423 -42.57 8.86 23.87
N ARG A 424 -42.08 7.74 24.42
CA ARG A 424 -42.51 7.26 25.74
C ARG A 424 -42.18 8.24 26.87
N LYS A 425 -41.05 8.94 26.77
CA LYS A 425 -40.68 9.98 27.74
C LYS A 425 -41.67 11.14 27.70
N GLU A 426 -42.03 11.60 26.50
CA GLU A 426 -43.03 12.65 26.32
C GLU A 426 -44.41 12.23 26.82
N GLU A 427 -44.86 11.02 26.48
CA GLU A 427 -46.14 10.46 26.93
C GLU A 427 -46.19 10.36 28.47
N PHE A 428 -45.14 9.82 29.09
CA PHE A 428 -45.04 9.73 30.54
C PHE A 428 -45.16 11.09 31.21
N VAL A 429 -44.42 12.10 30.73
CA VAL A 429 -44.48 13.46 31.27
C VAL A 429 -45.88 14.06 31.11
N SER A 430 -46.53 13.82 29.96
CA SER A 430 -47.91 14.28 29.72
C SER A 430 -48.91 13.64 30.69
N ILE A 431 -48.83 12.33 30.91
CA ILE A 431 -49.73 11.59 31.81
C ILE A 431 -49.54 12.06 33.26
N VAL A 432 -48.30 12.09 33.76
CA VAL A 432 -48.00 12.51 35.14
C VAL A 432 -48.53 13.92 35.40
N SER A 433 -48.39 14.82 34.43
CA SER A 433 -48.85 16.20 34.58
C SER A 433 -50.37 16.30 34.64
N HIS A 434 -51.10 15.50 33.85
CA HIS A 434 -52.57 15.44 33.91
C HIS A 434 -53.07 14.84 35.24
N GLU A 435 -52.44 13.74 35.68
CA GLU A 435 -52.78 13.05 36.93
C GLU A 435 -52.45 13.89 38.18
N LEU A 436 -51.46 14.78 38.12
CA LEU A 436 -51.16 15.73 39.21
C LEU A 436 -52.08 16.95 39.18
N ARG A 437 -52.42 17.48 38.00
CA ARG A 437 -53.26 18.68 37.87
C ARG A 437 -54.67 18.45 38.41
N THR A 438 -55.26 17.28 38.15
CA THR A 438 -56.63 16.96 38.57
C THR A 438 -56.84 17.05 40.10
N PRO A 439 -56.06 16.35 40.95
CA PRO A 439 -56.19 16.46 42.40
C PRO A 439 -55.77 17.84 42.93
N LEU A 440 -54.75 18.49 42.35
CA LEU A 440 -54.35 19.84 42.75
C LEU A 440 -55.44 20.87 42.48
N THR A 441 -56.14 20.77 41.35
CA THR A 441 -57.27 21.65 41.00
C THR A 441 -58.43 21.45 41.98
N ALA A 442 -58.72 20.20 42.36
CA ALA A 442 -59.75 19.88 43.35
C ALA A 442 -59.41 20.41 44.75
N ILE A 443 -58.15 20.28 45.19
CA ILE A 443 -57.65 20.83 46.45
C ILE A 443 -57.74 22.36 46.42
N SER A 444 -57.23 23.00 45.36
CA SER A 444 -57.29 24.46 45.19
C SER A 444 -58.72 24.97 45.23
N GLY A 445 -59.63 24.36 44.47
CA GLY A 445 -61.04 24.75 44.44
C GLY A 445 -61.73 24.57 45.79
N SER A 446 -61.42 23.50 46.52
CA SER A 446 -61.95 23.29 47.87
C SER A 446 -61.45 24.36 48.85
N VAL A 447 -60.17 24.72 48.79
CA VAL A 447 -59.60 25.79 49.61
C VAL A 447 -60.21 27.15 49.23
N ASP A 448 -60.45 27.42 47.95
CA ASP A 448 -61.11 28.63 47.47
C ASP A 448 -62.54 28.78 48.00
N LEU A 449 -63.33 27.71 48.02
CA LEU A 449 -64.68 27.72 48.57
C LEU A 449 -64.69 28.08 50.07
N VAL A 450 -63.73 27.56 50.84
CA VAL A 450 -63.61 27.86 52.27
C VAL A 450 -63.12 29.30 52.49
N LEU A 451 -62.14 29.77 51.71
CA LEU A 451 -61.64 31.15 51.78
C LEU A 451 -62.68 32.20 51.38
N ALA A 452 -63.61 31.85 50.49
CA ALA A 452 -64.75 32.66 50.06
C ALA A 452 -65.92 32.67 51.08
N ASN A 453 -65.76 32.05 52.25
CA ASN A 453 -66.80 31.89 53.29
C ASN A 453 -68.06 31.14 52.82
N LEU A 454 -67.99 30.34 51.73
CA LEU A 454 -69.12 29.55 51.23
C LEU A 454 -69.39 28.29 52.07
N ALA A 455 -68.41 27.86 52.86
CA ALA A 455 -68.51 26.71 53.77
C ALA A 455 -68.74 27.11 55.25
N GLY A 456 -68.97 28.40 55.53
CA GLY A 456 -69.13 28.97 56.87
C GLY A 456 -68.09 30.05 57.20
N GLU A 457 -68.27 30.72 58.35
CA GLU A 457 -67.33 31.74 58.82
C GLU A 457 -66.03 31.10 59.31
N ILE A 458 -64.89 31.62 58.85
CA ILE A 458 -63.55 31.19 59.26
C ILE A 458 -62.85 32.26 60.11
N ASN A 459 -62.14 31.83 61.15
CA ASN A 459 -61.33 32.74 61.97
C ASN A 459 -60.01 33.13 61.28
N GLU A 460 -59.31 34.16 61.79
CA GLU A 460 -58.07 34.65 61.18
C GLU A 460 -56.96 33.60 61.08
N LYS A 461 -56.81 32.72 62.08
CA LYS A 461 -55.81 31.65 62.05
C LYS A 461 -56.12 30.63 60.95
N GLN A 462 -57.38 30.23 60.80
CA GLN A 462 -57.84 29.32 59.74
C GLN A 462 -57.62 29.96 58.36
N ARG A 463 -57.99 31.24 58.20
CA ARG A 463 -57.75 31.99 56.96
C ARG A 463 -56.27 31.98 56.58
N ARG A 464 -55.36 32.23 57.52
CA ARG A 464 -53.92 32.22 57.27
C ARG A 464 -53.39 30.86 56.80
N PHE A 465 -53.78 29.75 57.46
CA PHE A 465 -53.35 28.41 57.05
C PHE A 465 -53.92 28.00 55.69
N LEU A 466 -55.18 28.32 55.40
CA LEU A 466 -55.81 28.05 54.11
C LEU A 466 -55.17 28.87 52.98
N SER A 467 -54.83 30.13 53.22
CA SER A 467 -54.07 30.93 52.24
C SER A 467 -52.69 30.36 51.94
N MET A 468 -51.98 29.82 52.95
CA MET A 468 -50.70 29.13 52.72
C MET A 468 -50.88 27.84 51.91
N ALA A 469 -51.92 27.04 52.20
CA ALA A 469 -52.24 25.84 51.44
C ALA A 469 -52.60 26.15 49.98
N LYS A 470 -53.38 27.22 49.76
CA LYS A 470 -53.69 27.73 48.42
C LYS A 470 -52.41 28.12 47.67
N GLU A 471 -51.58 28.98 48.26
CA GLU A 471 -50.34 29.43 47.64
C GLU A 471 -49.41 28.26 47.29
N SER A 472 -49.34 27.24 48.15
CA SER A 472 -48.58 26.02 47.87
C SER A 472 -49.17 25.21 46.71
N THR A 473 -50.49 25.18 46.56
CA THR A 473 -51.19 24.44 45.50
C THR A 473 -51.05 25.16 44.15
N ASP A 474 -51.16 26.49 44.16
CA ASP A 474 -50.92 27.35 42.99
C ASP A 474 -49.48 27.22 42.49
N ARG A 475 -48.50 27.20 43.40
CA ARG A 475 -47.09 26.96 43.04
C ARG A 475 -46.85 25.58 42.43
N LEU A 476 -47.49 24.53 42.96
CA LEU A 476 -47.36 23.17 42.42
C LEU A 476 -47.97 23.07 41.02
N ASN A 477 -49.13 23.70 40.78
CA ASN A 477 -49.72 23.75 39.45
C ASN A 477 -48.80 24.45 38.44
N ALA A 478 -48.21 25.60 38.82
CA ALA A 478 -47.24 26.29 37.97
C ALA A 478 -46.01 25.43 37.64
N MET A 479 -45.44 24.72 38.63
CA MET A 479 -44.31 23.81 38.38
C MET A 479 -44.67 22.64 37.44
N VAL A 480 -45.89 22.12 37.52
CA VAL A 480 -46.38 21.06 36.61
C VAL A 480 -46.50 21.59 35.18
N ASP A 481 -46.99 22.82 35.01
CA ASP A 481 -47.07 23.47 33.71
C ASP A 481 -45.67 23.75 33.12
N ASP A 482 -44.73 24.23 33.92
CA ASP A 482 -43.34 24.46 33.51
C ASP A 482 -42.64 23.17 33.05
N LEU A 483 -42.88 22.05 33.76
CA LEU A 483 -42.35 20.73 33.40
C LEU A 483 -42.87 20.24 32.04
N LEU A 484 -44.17 20.44 31.78
CA LEU A 484 -44.78 20.14 30.49
C LEU A 484 -44.19 20.99 29.36
N ASP A 485 -44.02 22.28 29.61
CA ASP A 485 -43.49 23.21 28.63
C ASP A 485 -42.03 22.91 28.28
N LEU A 486 -41.21 22.56 29.28
CA LEU A 486 -39.84 22.12 29.08
C LEU A 486 -39.76 20.84 28.25
N SER A 487 -40.66 19.88 28.50
CA SER A 487 -40.72 18.63 27.72
C SER A 487 -41.09 18.90 26.26
N LYS A 488 -42.10 19.74 26.01
CA LYS A 488 -42.50 20.16 24.65
C LYS A 488 -41.41 20.94 23.93
N PHE A 489 -40.65 21.76 24.66
CA PHE A 489 -39.50 22.49 24.11
C PHE A 489 -38.37 21.54 23.71
N ALA A 490 -38.00 20.59 24.58
CA ALA A 490 -36.96 19.60 24.29
C ALA A 490 -37.29 18.72 23.08
N GLY A 491 -38.58 18.43 22.85
CA GLY A 491 -39.07 17.69 21.67
C GLY A 491 -39.28 18.56 20.42
N GLY A 492 -38.97 19.86 20.45
CA GLY A 492 -39.17 20.78 19.32
C GLY A 492 -40.63 21.04 18.94
N LYS A 493 -41.59 20.65 19.79
CA LYS A 493 -43.05 20.74 19.55
C LYS A 493 -43.69 21.98 20.17
N LEU A 494 -42.91 22.86 20.79
CA LEU A 494 -43.42 24.11 21.35
C LEU A 494 -43.89 25.02 20.21
N ARG A 495 -45.21 25.14 20.06
CA ARG A 495 -45.81 26.12 19.15
C ARG A 495 -45.76 27.50 19.82
N MET A 496 -45.12 28.43 19.14
CA MET A 496 -45.12 29.84 19.50
C MET A 496 -46.17 30.53 18.63
N ASP A 497 -47.17 31.14 19.26
CA ASP A 497 -48.20 31.87 18.56
C ASP A 497 -47.78 33.33 18.42
N PHE A 498 -47.08 33.63 17.33
CA PHE A 498 -46.57 34.97 17.06
C PHE A 498 -47.67 35.89 16.53
N GLU A 499 -47.93 36.97 17.26
CA GLU A 499 -48.79 38.07 16.84
C GLU A 499 -48.08 39.42 16.93
N VAL A 500 -48.64 40.43 16.26
CA VAL A 500 -48.12 41.80 16.31
C VAL A 500 -48.70 42.52 17.52
N SER A 501 -47.90 42.65 18.58
CA SER A 501 -48.33 43.21 19.87
C SER A 501 -47.52 44.47 20.23
N GLY A 502 -48.15 45.42 20.93
CA GLY A 502 -47.49 46.63 21.41
C GLY A 502 -46.69 46.37 22.68
N LEU A 503 -45.41 46.69 22.69
CA LEU A 503 -44.54 46.52 23.86
C LEU A 503 -45.06 47.27 25.09
N ASP A 504 -45.63 48.45 24.90
CA ASP A 504 -46.18 49.29 25.96
C ASP A 504 -47.43 48.68 26.62
N ALA A 505 -48.24 47.95 25.85
CA ALA A 505 -49.39 47.21 26.35
C ALA A 505 -48.97 45.96 27.12
N LEU A 506 -47.96 45.23 26.62
CA LEU A 506 -47.42 44.05 27.29
C LEU A 506 -46.77 44.40 28.64
N VAL A 507 -45.92 45.43 28.67
CA VAL A 507 -45.26 45.88 29.91
C VAL A 507 -46.29 46.38 30.93
N ARG A 508 -47.32 47.13 30.51
CA ARG A 508 -48.39 47.56 31.41
C ARG A 508 -49.18 46.39 31.97
N SER A 509 -49.57 45.43 31.13
CA SER A 509 -50.27 44.21 31.54
C SER A 509 -49.44 43.39 32.55
N ALA A 510 -48.13 43.27 32.33
CA ALA A 510 -47.22 42.60 33.26
C ALA A 510 -47.17 43.33 34.62
N VAL A 511 -47.04 44.65 34.61
CA VAL A 511 -46.96 45.47 35.83
C VAL A 511 -48.27 45.46 36.61
N GLU A 512 -49.41 45.52 35.93
CA GLU A 512 -50.74 45.42 36.55
C GLU A 512 -50.94 44.07 37.24
N ARG A 513 -50.48 42.97 36.64
CA ARG A 513 -50.56 41.63 37.23
C ARG A 513 -49.86 41.53 38.59
N TYR A 514 -48.76 42.27 38.78
CA TYR A 514 -48.00 42.29 40.04
C TYR A 514 -48.32 43.47 40.96
N ALA A 515 -49.17 44.41 40.53
CA ALA A 515 -49.47 45.64 41.27
C ALA A 515 -50.08 45.36 42.66
N ALA A 516 -50.98 44.38 42.75
CA ALA A 516 -51.62 44.01 44.02
C ALA A 516 -50.60 43.46 45.03
N ALA A 517 -49.76 42.52 44.62
CA ALA A 517 -48.72 41.92 45.46
C ALA A 517 -47.61 42.92 45.84
N ALA A 518 -47.29 43.85 44.94
CA ALA A 518 -46.32 44.92 45.20
C ALA A 518 -46.83 45.92 46.23
N SER A 519 -48.10 46.31 46.14
CA SER A 519 -48.75 47.20 47.11
C SER A 519 -48.76 46.58 48.53
N GLU A 520 -49.09 45.29 48.63
CA GLU A 520 -49.10 44.56 49.91
C GLU A 520 -47.72 44.48 50.58
N LYS A 521 -46.63 44.51 49.78
CA LYS A 521 -45.24 44.49 50.26
C LYS A 521 -44.56 45.86 50.26
N ALA A 522 -45.31 46.95 50.02
CA ALA A 522 -44.78 48.32 49.89
C ALA A 522 -43.66 48.46 48.84
N ILE A 523 -43.71 47.68 47.75
CA ILE A 523 -42.77 47.72 46.64
C ILE A 523 -43.33 48.65 45.56
N ARG A 524 -42.52 49.61 45.08
CA ARG A 524 -42.88 50.51 43.99
C ARG A 524 -42.39 49.96 42.65
N ILE A 525 -43.32 49.69 41.74
CA ILE A 525 -43.02 49.26 40.36
C ILE A 525 -43.19 50.47 39.44
N GLU A 526 -42.17 50.81 38.65
CA GLU A 526 -42.23 51.85 37.62
C GLU A 526 -42.05 51.23 36.22
N ALA A 527 -43.03 51.45 35.34
CA ALA A 527 -42.93 51.08 33.93
C ALA A 527 -42.49 52.29 33.10
N ARG A 528 -41.33 52.20 32.42
CA ARG A 528 -40.88 53.25 31.49
C ARG A 528 -40.94 52.72 30.06
N ALA A 529 -41.95 53.16 29.32
CA ALA A 529 -42.10 52.83 27.91
C ALA A 529 -41.44 53.92 27.02
N PRO A 530 -40.90 53.56 25.84
CA PRO A 530 -40.43 54.54 24.85
C PRO A 530 -41.56 55.48 24.39
N ALA A 531 -41.23 56.71 24.01
CA ALA A 531 -42.21 57.70 23.54
C ALA A 531 -42.88 57.33 22.20
N ALA A 532 -42.24 56.48 21.39
CA ALA A 532 -42.79 55.95 20.16
C ALA A 532 -43.37 54.54 20.39
N PRO A 533 -44.56 54.21 19.85
CA PRO A 533 -45.14 52.88 19.99
C PRO A 533 -44.29 51.83 19.28
N VAL A 534 -43.71 50.90 20.04
CA VAL A 534 -42.93 49.79 19.51
C VAL A 534 -43.84 48.58 19.35
N LYS A 535 -44.01 48.12 18.10
CA LYS A 535 -44.71 46.86 17.78
C LYS A 535 -43.69 45.74 17.64
N LEU A 536 -43.99 44.60 18.24
CA LEU A 536 -43.16 43.40 18.22
C LEU A 536 -43.94 42.26 17.59
N VAL A 537 -43.26 41.39 16.86
CA VAL A 537 -43.79 40.07 16.49
C VAL A 537 -43.37 39.12 17.60
N CYS A 538 -44.30 38.79 18.48
CA CYS A 538 -44.01 37.99 19.67
C CYS A 538 -45.20 37.12 20.06
N ASP A 539 -44.95 36.09 20.87
CA ASP A 539 -46.00 35.42 21.63
C ASP A 539 -46.26 36.23 22.92
N PRO A 540 -47.42 36.91 23.06
CA PRO A 540 -47.71 37.78 24.19
C PRO A 540 -47.68 37.06 25.53
N MET A 541 -48.19 35.82 25.55
CA MET A 541 -48.35 35.04 26.77
C MET A 541 -46.98 34.62 27.30
N ARG A 542 -46.11 34.15 26.40
CA ARG A 542 -44.74 33.75 26.74
C ARG A 542 -43.83 34.93 27.03
N LEU A 543 -43.93 36.01 26.27
CA LEU A 543 -43.12 37.22 26.52
C LEU A 543 -43.50 37.89 27.84
N THR A 544 -44.73 37.70 28.34
CA THR A 544 -45.15 38.19 29.67
C THR A 544 -44.65 37.27 30.82
N GLN A 545 -44.24 36.03 30.53
CA GLN A 545 -43.64 35.12 31.52
C GLN A 545 -42.15 35.39 31.76
N VAL A 546 -41.45 35.97 30.78
CA VAL A 546 -40.05 36.40 30.85
C VAL A 546 -39.96 37.79 31.48
#